data_AF-A0A3A0BNM3-F1
#
_entry.id   AF-A0A3A0BNM3-F1
#
_cell.length_a   1.000
_cell.length_b   1.000
_cell.length_c   1.000
_cell.angle_alpha   90.00
_cell.angle_beta   90.00
_cell.angle_gamma   90.00
#
_symmetry.space_group_name_H-M   'P 1'
#
loop_
_entity.id
_entity.type
_entity.pdbx_description
1 polymer ?
#
loop_
_entity_poly.entity_id
_entity_poly.type
_entity_poly.pdbx_seq_one_letter_code
_entity_poly.pdbx_strand_id
1 'polypeptide(L)'
;MVFQPNGRQGTVAVGANLLEAARRLGVEIESICGGHQTCGKCKVLVEEGEFAKYGLHSNAGHLSPPEAREHDYAAQHGFAAGARLSCACQVTGDLVIRVPEESQVRKQVVRKGPGGARPVTADAAMRLFYVELPPAELRDHRGDWERLQAELERVHGLQGLRIDLPALRSLQPALAAAKRAVTVTVYDRREVVRVQPGFDDAIYGLAVDVGTTTVAGHLC
;
A
#
# COMPACT_ATOMS: atom_id res chain seq x y z
N MET A 1 21.85 0.11 -7.40
CA MET A 1 20.46 0.44 -7.81
C MET A 1 20.21 1.94 -7.75
N VAL A 2 19.41 2.45 -8.68
CA VAL A 2 19.03 3.88 -8.78
C VAL A 2 17.52 4.02 -8.94
N PHE A 3 16.92 4.98 -8.22
CA PHE A 3 15.50 5.35 -8.32
C PHE A 3 15.33 6.73 -8.95
N GLN A 4 14.50 6.83 -9.99
CA GLN A 4 14.06 8.06 -10.64
C GLN A 4 12.59 8.37 -10.30
N PRO A 5 12.18 9.65 -10.26
CA PRO A 5 12.97 10.86 -10.52
C PRO A 5 13.79 11.37 -9.33
N ASN A 6 13.66 10.75 -8.14
CA ASN A 6 14.29 11.23 -6.91
C ASN A 6 15.84 11.20 -6.92
N GLY A 7 16.45 10.49 -7.86
CA GLY A 7 17.91 10.37 -7.99
C GLY A 7 18.57 9.62 -6.84
N ARG A 8 17.78 8.91 -6.02
CA ARG A 8 18.29 8.15 -4.87
C ARG A 8 19.01 6.90 -5.38
N GLN A 9 20.21 6.67 -4.85
CA GLN A 9 21.06 5.57 -5.25
C GLN A 9 21.60 4.84 -4.02
N GLY A 10 21.82 3.54 -4.17
CA GLY A 10 22.50 2.75 -3.15
C GLY A 10 22.63 1.28 -3.51
N THR A 11 23.35 0.58 -2.64
CA THR A 11 23.59 -0.86 -2.71
C THR A 11 22.51 -1.59 -1.93
N VAL A 12 22.03 -2.69 -2.49
CA VAL A 12 20.97 -3.52 -1.93
C VAL A 12 21.44 -4.97 -2.05
N ALA A 13 21.15 -5.78 -1.04
CA ALA A 13 21.47 -7.20 -1.08
C ALA A 13 20.70 -7.90 -2.22
N VAL A 14 21.37 -8.82 -2.91
CA VAL A 14 20.72 -9.71 -3.88
C VAL A 14 19.63 -10.52 -3.16
N GLY A 15 18.46 -10.63 -3.80
CA GLY A 15 17.26 -11.26 -3.25
C GLY A 15 16.39 -10.32 -2.39
N ALA A 16 16.82 -9.09 -2.12
CA ALA A 16 15.99 -8.15 -1.36
C ALA A 16 14.72 -7.77 -2.13
N ASN A 17 13.62 -7.57 -1.41
CA ASN A 17 12.37 -7.06 -1.97
C ASN A 17 12.54 -5.62 -2.44
N LEU A 18 12.06 -5.29 -3.65
CA LEU A 18 12.24 -3.98 -4.26
C LEU A 18 11.53 -2.86 -3.49
N LEU A 19 10.35 -3.11 -2.93
CA LEU A 19 9.63 -2.14 -2.09
C LEU A 19 10.41 -1.84 -0.79
N GLU A 20 10.98 -2.86 -0.15
CA GLU A 20 11.83 -2.65 1.03
C GLU A 20 13.13 -1.91 0.68
N ALA A 21 13.75 -2.26 -0.45
CA ALA A 21 14.93 -1.58 -0.97
C ALA A 21 14.67 -0.09 -1.21
N ALA A 22 13.53 0.25 -1.82
CA ALA A 22 13.09 1.63 -2.01
C ALA A 22 12.98 2.37 -0.68
N ARG A 23 12.30 1.77 0.32
CA ARG A 23 12.17 2.35 1.67
C ARG A 23 13.52 2.59 2.34
N ARG A 24 14.45 1.64 2.27
CA ARG A 24 15.82 1.78 2.82
C ARG A 24 16.60 2.92 2.17
N LEU A 25 16.39 3.16 0.88
CA LEU A 25 17.02 4.25 0.13
C LEU A 25 16.27 5.59 0.24
N GLY A 26 15.24 5.67 1.08
CA GLY A 26 14.46 6.88 1.32
C GLY A 26 13.53 7.24 0.17
N VAL A 27 13.13 6.25 -0.64
CA VAL A 27 12.13 6.38 -1.70
C VAL A 27 10.80 5.84 -1.20
N GLU A 28 9.84 6.74 -0.97
CA GLU A 28 8.50 6.39 -0.50
C GLU A 28 7.61 5.97 -1.68
N ILE A 29 7.49 4.65 -1.88
CA ILE A 29 6.53 4.04 -2.81
C ILE A 29 5.27 3.66 -2.03
N GLU A 30 4.10 4.06 -2.54
CA GLU A 30 2.82 3.77 -1.90
C GLU A 30 2.51 2.25 -1.92
N SER A 31 2.15 1.70 -0.76
CA SER A 31 1.77 0.28 -0.62
C SER A 31 0.75 0.12 0.50
N ILE A 32 -0.51 0.32 0.15
CA ILE A 32 -1.66 0.25 1.07
C ILE A 32 -2.15 -1.18 1.32
N CYS A 33 -1.95 -2.08 0.37
CA CYS A 33 -2.27 -3.50 0.53
C CYS A 33 -1.23 -4.29 1.35
N GLY A 34 -0.16 -3.66 1.85
CA GLY A 34 0.88 -4.36 2.61
C GLY A 34 1.69 -5.38 1.80
N GLY A 35 1.68 -5.29 0.46
CA GLY A 35 2.45 -6.17 -0.42
C GLY A 35 1.69 -7.37 -1.00
N HIS A 36 0.37 -7.45 -0.83
CA HIS A 36 -0.46 -8.55 -1.33
C HIS A 36 -0.80 -8.48 -2.83
N GLN A 37 -0.27 -7.48 -3.55
CA GLN A 37 -0.42 -7.35 -5.02
C GLN A 37 -1.86 -7.07 -5.48
N THR A 38 -2.67 -6.41 -4.63
CA THR A 38 -4.10 -6.14 -4.90
C THR A 38 -4.44 -4.67 -5.18
N CYS A 39 -3.58 -3.72 -4.80
CA CYS A 39 -3.88 -2.28 -4.92
C CYS A 39 -3.27 -1.58 -6.15
N GLY A 40 -2.25 -2.16 -6.78
CA GLY A 40 -1.54 -1.55 -7.92
C GLY A 40 -0.73 -0.28 -7.61
N LYS A 41 -0.84 0.31 -6.41
CA LYS A 41 -0.20 1.58 -6.04
C LYS A 41 1.33 1.52 -6.01
N CYS A 42 1.90 0.33 -5.83
CA CYS A 42 3.35 0.13 -5.76
C CYS A 42 4.01 -0.13 -7.12
N LYS A 43 3.38 0.33 -8.21
CA LYS A 43 3.87 0.15 -9.58
C LYS A 43 5.20 0.87 -9.79
N VAL A 44 6.07 0.22 -10.54
CA VAL A 44 7.39 0.73 -10.94
C VAL A 44 7.67 0.32 -12.37
N LEU A 45 8.54 1.06 -13.06
CA LEU A 45 9.02 0.70 -14.38
C LEU A 45 10.52 0.43 -14.33
N VAL A 46 10.95 -0.66 -14.93
CA VAL A 46 12.38 -0.92 -15.14
C VAL A 46 12.82 -0.14 -16.37
N GLU A 47 13.84 0.70 -16.22
CA GLU A 47 14.48 1.31 -17.36
C GLU A 47 15.59 0.40 -17.85
N GLU A 48 15.45 -0.13 -19.06
CA GLU A 48 16.44 -1.03 -19.66
C GLU A 48 17.49 -0.26 -20.45
N GLY A 49 18.74 -0.67 -20.33
CA GLY A 49 19.86 -0.11 -21.09
C GLY A 49 21.12 0.13 -20.27
N GLU A 50 22.11 0.69 -20.94
CA GLU A 50 23.37 1.09 -20.32
C GLU A 50 23.30 2.53 -19.80
N PHE A 51 23.49 2.71 -18.51
CA PHE A 51 23.44 4.01 -17.85
C PHE A 51 24.84 4.45 -17.44
N ALA A 52 25.61 4.97 -18.39
CA ALA A 52 26.98 5.44 -18.17
C ALA A 52 27.11 6.43 -17.00
N LYS A 53 26.11 7.30 -16.81
CA LYS A 53 26.05 8.27 -15.68
C LYS A 53 26.14 7.59 -14.31
N TYR A 54 25.59 6.39 -14.20
CA TYR A 54 25.55 5.62 -12.95
C TYR A 54 26.51 4.42 -12.97
N GLY A 55 27.24 4.22 -14.07
CA GLY A 55 28.16 3.10 -14.25
C GLY A 55 27.49 1.73 -14.17
N LEU A 56 26.23 1.61 -14.62
CA LEU A 56 25.45 0.38 -14.43
C LEU A 56 24.67 0.00 -15.69
N HIS A 57 24.47 -1.31 -15.88
CA HIS A 57 23.61 -1.88 -16.92
C HIS A 57 22.32 -2.39 -16.28
N SER A 58 21.19 -1.81 -16.66
CA SER A 58 19.88 -2.15 -16.12
C SER A 58 19.12 -3.01 -17.11
N ASN A 59 18.57 -4.12 -16.62
CA ASN A 59 17.82 -5.08 -17.43
C ASN A 59 16.62 -5.62 -16.65
N ALA A 60 15.49 -5.86 -17.31
CA ALA A 60 14.31 -6.42 -16.65
C ALA A 60 14.57 -7.80 -16.02
N GLY A 61 15.52 -8.57 -16.57
CA GLY A 61 15.99 -9.85 -16.02
C GLY A 61 16.82 -9.74 -14.73
N HIS A 62 17.19 -8.53 -14.29
CA HIS A 62 17.76 -8.28 -12.97
C HIS A 62 16.69 -8.16 -11.87
N LEU A 63 15.43 -8.47 -12.19
CA LEU A 63 14.36 -8.73 -11.24
C LEU A 63 13.94 -10.20 -11.30
N SER A 64 13.36 -10.70 -10.21
CA SER A 64 12.68 -11.99 -10.22
C SER A 64 11.58 -12.05 -11.29
N PRO A 65 11.33 -13.24 -11.88
CA PRO A 65 10.21 -13.43 -12.80
C PRO A 65 8.87 -12.99 -12.16
N PRO A 66 7.89 -12.52 -12.97
CA PRO A 66 6.57 -12.19 -12.46
C PRO A 66 5.88 -13.39 -11.81
N GLU A 67 5.32 -13.16 -10.63
CA GLU A 67 4.45 -14.14 -9.98
C GLU A 67 3.09 -14.20 -10.69
N ALA A 68 2.35 -15.31 -10.53
CA ALA A 68 1.03 -15.46 -11.14
C ALA A 68 0.05 -14.34 -10.73
N ARG A 69 0.07 -13.92 -9.46
CA ARG A 69 -0.78 -12.83 -8.95
C ARG A 69 -0.44 -11.49 -9.61
N GLU A 70 0.85 -11.15 -9.72
CA GLU A 70 1.31 -9.94 -10.39
C GLU A 70 0.89 -9.95 -11.87
N HIS A 71 1.08 -11.08 -12.54
CA HIS A 71 0.71 -11.24 -13.95
C HIS A 71 -0.79 -11.08 -14.17
N ASP A 72 -1.63 -11.73 -13.35
CA ASP A 72 -3.09 -11.60 -13.42
C ASP A 72 -3.54 -10.16 -13.16
N TYR A 73 -2.96 -9.50 -12.16
CA TYR A 73 -3.25 -8.10 -11.86
C TYR A 73 -2.87 -7.18 -13.03
N ALA A 74 -1.68 -7.36 -13.58
CA ALA A 74 -1.16 -6.60 -14.72
C ALA A 74 -2.04 -6.78 -15.97
N ALA A 75 -2.51 -7.99 -16.24
CA ALA A 75 -3.41 -8.30 -17.35
C ALA A 75 -4.78 -7.64 -17.19
N GLN A 76 -5.35 -7.64 -15.98
CA GLN A 76 -6.64 -7.00 -15.71
C GLN A 76 -6.60 -5.47 -15.77
N HIS A 77 -5.45 -4.86 -15.46
CA HIS A 77 -5.30 -3.40 -15.34
C HIS A 77 -4.46 -2.78 -16.48
N GLY A 78 -4.11 -3.54 -17.52
CA GLY A 78 -3.46 -3.03 -18.74
C GLY A 78 -2.08 -2.42 -18.50
N PHE A 79 -1.20 -3.12 -17.78
CA PHE A 79 0.15 -2.62 -17.51
C PHE A 79 0.99 -2.46 -18.79
N ALA A 80 1.80 -1.40 -18.83
CA ALA A 80 2.77 -1.19 -19.91
C ALA A 80 3.92 -2.21 -19.83
N ALA A 81 4.59 -2.46 -20.96
CA ALA A 81 5.77 -3.32 -21.00
C ALA A 81 6.86 -2.81 -20.02
N GLY A 82 7.44 -3.72 -19.23
CA GLY A 82 8.44 -3.39 -18.22
C GLY A 82 7.88 -2.81 -16.91
N ALA A 83 6.56 -2.63 -16.80
CA ALA A 83 5.93 -2.26 -15.53
C ALA A 83 5.78 -3.48 -14.61
N ARG A 84 6.14 -3.29 -13.34
CA ARG A 84 6.14 -4.32 -12.30
C ARG A 84 5.58 -3.77 -11.00
N LEU A 85 5.13 -4.64 -10.10
CA LEU A 85 4.77 -4.28 -8.73
C LEU A 85 6.00 -4.42 -7.84
N SER A 86 6.45 -3.32 -7.23
CA SER A 86 7.66 -3.33 -6.39
C SER A 86 7.54 -4.27 -5.18
N CYS A 87 6.33 -4.57 -4.71
CA CYS A 87 6.14 -5.55 -3.64
C CYS A 87 6.31 -7.02 -4.08
N ALA A 88 6.20 -7.32 -5.38
CA ALA A 88 6.27 -8.67 -5.94
C ALA A 88 7.66 -9.02 -6.52
N CYS A 89 8.62 -8.09 -6.46
CA CYS A 89 9.89 -8.23 -7.15
C CYS A 89 11.06 -8.34 -6.17
N GLN A 90 11.96 -9.28 -6.44
CA GLN A 90 13.26 -9.37 -5.79
C GLN A 90 14.37 -8.87 -6.71
N VAL A 91 15.34 -8.18 -6.14
CA VAL A 91 16.47 -7.59 -6.85
C VAL A 91 17.56 -8.64 -7.06
N THR A 92 17.90 -8.96 -8.31
CA THR A 92 18.96 -9.94 -8.64
C THR A 92 20.19 -9.31 -9.29
N GLY A 93 20.12 -8.06 -9.73
CA GLY A 93 21.24 -7.33 -10.32
C GLY A 93 21.05 -5.81 -10.32
N ASP A 94 21.87 -5.12 -11.10
CA ASP A 94 21.83 -3.66 -11.19
C ASP A 94 20.60 -3.16 -11.94
N LEU A 95 19.93 -2.17 -11.37
CA LEU A 95 18.67 -1.66 -11.88
C LEU A 95 18.58 -0.15 -11.77
N VAL A 96 18.01 0.45 -12.80
CA VAL A 96 17.41 1.79 -12.78
C VAL A 96 15.90 1.63 -12.78
N ILE A 97 15.28 2.11 -11.71
CA ILE A 97 13.84 2.01 -11.49
C ILE A 97 13.22 3.41 -11.59
N ARG A 98 12.23 3.56 -12.46
CA ARG A 98 11.39 4.75 -12.52
C ARG A 98 10.13 4.51 -11.68
N VAL A 99 9.90 5.40 -10.72
CA VAL A 99 8.66 5.42 -9.92
C VAL A 99 7.68 6.41 -10.55
N PRO A 100 6.57 5.94 -11.14
CA PRO A 100 5.57 6.82 -11.74
C PRO A 100 4.91 7.70 -10.67
N GLU A 101 4.42 8.88 -11.06
CA GLU A 101 3.88 9.88 -10.12
C GLU A 101 2.73 9.34 -9.26
N GLU A 102 1.86 8.53 -9.86
CA GLU A 102 0.74 7.84 -9.20
C GLU A 102 1.17 6.85 -8.09
N SER A 103 2.43 6.42 -8.08
CA SER A 103 2.99 5.51 -7.07
C SER A 103 3.83 6.23 -6.02
N GLN A 104 4.03 7.54 -6.17
CA GLN A 104 4.78 8.37 -5.21
C GLN A 104 3.86 8.87 -4.10
N VAL A 105 4.27 8.68 -2.85
CA VAL A 105 3.48 9.14 -1.67
C VAL A 105 3.31 10.66 -1.64
N ARG A 106 4.31 11.41 -2.14
CA ARG A 106 4.28 12.87 -2.19
C ARG A 106 4.04 13.35 -3.61
N LYS A 107 2.80 13.72 -3.93
CA LYS A 107 2.51 14.50 -5.15
C LYS A 107 3.14 15.88 -4.98
N GLN A 108 4.11 16.24 -5.82
CA GLN A 108 4.68 17.59 -5.82
C GLN A 108 3.62 18.60 -6.29
N VAL A 109 2.76 19.06 -5.38
CA VAL A 109 1.84 20.14 -5.68
C VAL A 109 2.55 21.46 -5.40
N VAL A 110 3.08 22.09 -6.46
CA VAL A 110 3.56 23.47 -6.38
C VAL A 110 2.35 24.40 -6.22
N ARG A 111 1.97 24.71 -4.98
CA ARG A 111 0.96 25.74 -4.69
C ARG A 111 1.67 27.09 -4.48
N LYS A 112 1.52 28.01 -5.43
CA LYS A 112 1.78 29.45 -5.22
C LYS A 112 0.56 30.08 -4.55
N GLY A 113 0.58 30.19 -3.22
CA GLY A 113 -0.43 30.93 -2.45
C GLY A 113 0.24 31.79 -1.38
N PRO A 114 -0.34 32.97 -1.01
CA PRO A 114 0.26 33.87 -0.02
C PRO A 114 0.01 33.31 1.39
N GLY A 115 0.98 32.55 1.90
CA GLY A 115 0.94 31.99 3.24
C GLY A 115 1.88 30.82 3.32
N GLY A 116 2.96 30.97 4.08
CA GLY A 116 3.96 29.91 4.26
C GLY A 116 3.28 28.59 4.59
N ALA A 117 3.55 27.56 3.79
CA ALA A 117 2.99 26.23 3.98
C ALA A 117 3.45 25.70 5.33
N ARG A 118 2.61 25.86 6.36
CA ARG A 118 2.80 25.18 7.62
C ARG A 118 2.50 23.71 7.33
N PRO A 119 3.43 22.77 7.56
CA PRO A 119 3.16 21.37 7.34
C PRO A 119 2.05 20.95 8.30
N VAL A 120 0.85 20.74 7.75
CA VAL A 120 -0.26 20.12 8.48
C VAL A 120 -0.13 18.64 8.23
N THR A 121 0.33 17.90 9.24
CA THR A 121 0.21 16.44 9.25
C THR A 121 -1.24 16.10 9.53
N ALA A 122 -1.94 15.59 8.51
CA ALA A 122 -3.29 15.05 8.68
C ALA A 122 -3.21 13.76 9.51
N ASP A 123 -3.52 13.85 10.79
CA ASP A 123 -3.71 12.67 11.64
C ASP A 123 -5.16 12.22 11.57
N ALA A 124 -5.50 11.51 10.49
CA ALA A 124 -6.84 10.98 10.31
C ALA A 124 -7.13 9.90 11.35
N ALA A 125 -8.21 10.10 12.11
CA ALA A 125 -8.66 9.16 13.13
C ALA A 125 -9.17 7.85 12.53
N MET A 126 -9.70 7.86 11.30
CA MET A 126 -10.14 6.67 10.58
C MET A 126 -9.12 6.28 9.52
N ARG A 127 -8.74 5.00 9.49
CA ARG A 127 -7.78 4.46 8.50
C ARG A 127 -8.24 3.09 8.00
N LEU A 128 -7.97 2.80 6.73
CA LEU A 128 -8.26 1.51 6.11
C LEU A 128 -7.02 0.61 6.16
N PHE A 129 -7.23 -0.67 6.48
CA PHE A 129 -6.19 -1.69 6.48
C PHE A 129 -6.66 -2.93 5.74
N TYR A 130 -5.94 -3.33 4.71
CA TYR A 130 -6.23 -4.54 3.96
C TYR A 130 -5.39 -5.72 4.46
N VAL A 131 -6.01 -6.89 4.61
CA VAL A 131 -5.35 -8.13 5.00
C VAL A 131 -5.97 -9.36 4.31
N GLU A 132 -5.14 -10.36 4.01
CA GLU A 132 -5.58 -11.69 3.58
C GLU A 132 -5.41 -12.66 4.75
N LEU A 133 -6.50 -13.28 5.21
CA LEU A 133 -6.43 -14.25 6.31
C LEU A 133 -6.08 -15.64 5.78
N PRO A 134 -5.27 -16.42 6.54
CA PRO A 134 -5.01 -17.81 6.19
C PRO A 134 -6.33 -18.62 6.21
N PRO A 135 -6.38 -19.73 5.45
CA PRO A 135 -7.53 -20.63 5.46
C PRO A 135 -7.78 -21.16 6.87
N ALA A 136 -9.05 -21.39 7.20
CA ALA A 136 -9.42 -22.02 8.46
C ALA A 136 -9.09 -23.52 8.40
N GLU A 137 -8.06 -23.94 9.12
CA GLU A 137 -7.65 -25.34 9.20
C GLU A 137 -8.16 -26.01 10.49
N LEU A 138 -8.46 -27.31 10.44
CA LEU A 138 -8.92 -28.12 11.58
C LEU A 138 -7.98 -28.06 12.80
N ARG A 139 -6.68 -27.84 12.57
CA ARG A 139 -5.65 -27.78 13.61
C ARG A 139 -5.56 -26.41 14.29
N ASP A 140 -6.17 -25.38 13.69
CA ASP A 140 -6.15 -24.02 14.20
C ASP A 140 -7.52 -23.67 14.78
N HIS A 141 -7.61 -23.66 16.10
CA HIS A 141 -8.85 -23.45 16.84
C HIS A 141 -9.19 -21.97 17.05
N ARG A 142 -8.43 -21.03 16.47
CA ARG A 142 -8.69 -19.59 16.58
C ARG A 142 -9.95 -19.21 15.79
N GLY A 143 -10.77 -18.32 16.38
CA GLY A 143 -11.88 -17.69 15.71
C GLY A 143 -11.43 -16.70 14.63
N ASP A 144 -12.37 -16.28 13.78
CA ASP A 144 -12.06 -15.33 12.69
C ASP A 144 -11.57 -13.98 13.22
N TRP A 145 -12.01 -13.57 14.42
CA TRP A 145 -11.55 -12.32 15.04
C TRP A 145 -10.09 -12.40 15.48
N GLU A 146 -9.70 -13.47 16.19
CA GLU A 146 -8.31 -13.66 16.64
C GLU A 146 -7.36 -13.82 15.45
N ARG A 147 -7.81 -14.46 14.36
CA ARG A 147 -7.04 -14.55 13.10
C ARG A 147 -6.87 -13.17 12.46
N LEU A 148 -7.93 -12.37 12.42
CA LEU A 148 -7.87 -11.01 11.90
C LEU A 148 -6.91 -10.13 12.70
N GLN A 149 -6.97 -10.18 14.04
CA GLN A 149 -6.04 -9.45 14.91
C GLN A 149 -4.59 -9.84 14.63
N ALA A 150 -4.29 -11.14 14.54
CA ALA A 150 -2.94 -11.62 14.27
C ALA A 150 -2.41 -11.14 12.90
N GLU A 151 -3.24 -11.13 11.86
CA GLU A 151 -2.82 -10.64 10.54
C GLU A 151 -2.64 -9.11 10.50
N LEU A 152 -3.52 -8.36 11.18
CA LEU A 152 -3.37 -6.90 11.31
C LEU A 152 -2.10 -6.52 12.09
N GLU A 153 -1.76 -7.30 13.11
CA GLU A 153 -0.51 -7.14 13.84
C GLU A 153 0.69 -7.46 12.94
N ARG A 154 0.67 -8.61 12.26
CA ARG A 154 1.78 -9.07 11.42
C ARG A 154 2.07 -8.13 10.25
N VAL A 155 1.02 -7.65 9.57
CA VAL A 155 1.17 -6.85 8.33
C VAL A 155 1.31 -5.35 8.63
N HIS A 156 0.53 -4.85 9.60
CA HIS A 156 0.39 -3.40 9.85
C HIS A 156 0.89 -2.95 11.22
N GLY A 157 1.34 -3.88 12.08
CA GLY A 157 1.81 -3.57 13.43
C GLY A 157 0.72 -3.02 14.35
N LEU A 158 -0.54 -3.40 14.13
CA LEU A 158 -1.67 -2.99 14.97
C LEU A 158 -1.91 -4.03 16.07
N GLN A 159 -1.79 -3.62 17.33
CA GLN A 159 -1.95 -4.48 18.50
C GLN A 159 -3.10 -4.00 19.38
N GLY A 160 -3.67 -4.91 20.17
CA GLY A 160 -4.68 -4.56 21.18
C GLY A 160 -5.97 -3.99 20.59
N LEU A 161 -6.28 -4.32 19.34
CA LEU A 161 -7.51 -3.87 18.68
C LEU A 161 -8.74 -4.47 19.36
N ARG A 162 -9.79 -3.67 19.45
CA ARG A 162 -11.17 -4.11 19.73
C ARG A 162 -11.96 -4.13 18.43
N ILE A 163 -13.11 -4.79 18.44
CA ILE A 163 -14.04 -4.77 17.32
C ILE A 163 -15.43 -4.38 17.85
N ASP A 164 -16.09 -3.49 17.14
CA ASP A 164 -17.46 -3.14 17.44
C ASP A 164 -18.42 -4.30 17.06
N LEU A 165 -19.61 -4.33 17.64
CA LEU A 165 -20.56 -5.42 17.40
C LEU A 165 -21.03 -5.50 15.93
N PRO A 166 -21.33 -4.38 15.24
CA PRO A 166 -21.69 -4.42 13.82
C PRO A 166 -20.60 -5.01 12.92
N ALA A 167 -19.34 -4.60 13.09
CA ALA A 167 -18.21 -5.11 12.31
C ALA A 167 -17.93 -6.57 12.63
N LEU A 168 -18.07 -7.00 13.89
CA LEU A 168 -17.94 -8.41 14.25
C LEU A 168 -18.99 -9.28 13.54
N ARG A 169 -20.23 -8.79 13.43
CA ARG A 169 -21.30 -9.48 12.69
C ARG A 169 -21.05 -9.52 11.18
N SER A 170 -20.38 -8.51 10.62
CA SER A 170 -20.05 -8.49 9.18
C SER A 170 -18.77 -9.25 8.82
N LEU A 171 -17.94 -9.61 9.80
CA LEU A 171 -16.65 -10.25 9.60
C LEU A 171 -16.73 -11.55 8.81
N GLN A 172 -17.51 -12.53 9.28
CA GLN A 172 -17.59 -13.84 8.62
C GLN A 172 -18.18 -13.70 7.19
N PRO A 173 -19.30 -13.00 6.97
CA PRO A 173 -19.82 -12.78 5.62
C PRO A 173 -18.81 -12.12 4.68
N ALA A 174 -18.06 -11.13 5.16
CA ALA A 174 -17.04 -10.46 4.36
C ALA A 174 -15.89 -11.41 3.98
N LEU A 175 -15.42 -12.24 4.92
CA LEU A 175 -14.39 -13.25 4.66
C LEU A 175 -14.88 -14.27 3.62
N ALA A 176 -16.12 -14.73 3.73
CA ALA A 176 -16.69 -15.69 2.78
C ALA A 176 -16.80 -15.12 1.35
N ALA A 177 -17.19 -13.84 1.23
CA ALA A 177 -17.41 -13.20 -0.07
C ALA A 177 -16.13 -12.93 -0.89
N ALA A 178 -14.96 -12.84 -0.24
CA ALA A 178 -13.72 -12.42 -0.90
C ALA A 178 -12.52 -13.33 -0.60
N LYS A 179 -12.72 -14.65 -0.58
CA LYS A 179 -11.64 -15.65 -0.36
C LYS A 179 -10.79 -15.33 0.88
N ARG A 180 -11.44 -14.87 1.95
CA ARG A 180 -10.84 -14.46 3.23
C ARG A 180 -9.92 -13.22 3.14
N ALA A 181 -10.02 -12.43 2.08
CA ALA A 181 -9.43 -11.10 1.99
C ALA A 181 -10.44 -10.04 2.46
N VAL A 182 -10.02 -9.11 3.30
CA VAL A 182 -10.88 -8.03 3.82
C VAL A 182 -10.14 -6.71 3.96
N THR A 183 -10.90 -5.62 3.88
CA THR A 183 -10.47 -4.29 4.28
C THR A 183 -11.19 -3.90 5.55
N VAL A 184 -10.45 -3.52 6.58
CA VAL A 184 -11.00 -3.07 7.87
C VAL A 184 -10.83 -1.57 8.04
N THR A 185 -11.86 -0.90 8.54
CA THR A 185 -11.78 0.49 8.99
C THR A 185 -11.46 0.50 10.47
N VAL A 186 -10.35 1.13 10.84
CA VAL A 186 -9.90 1.25 12.22
C VAL A 186 -9.99 2.71 12.66
N TYR A 187 -10.69 2.92 13.76
CA TYR A 187 -10.75 4.18 14.49
C TYR A 187 -9.63 4.26 15.53
N ASP A 188 -8.88 5.37 15.50
CA ASP A 188 -7.84 5.76 16.46
C ASP A 188 -6.81 4.65 16.73
N ARG A 189 -6.51 3.82 15.71
CA ARG A 189 -5.65 2.63 15.81
C ARG A 189 -6.04 1.64 16.92
N ARG A 190 -7.29 1.67 17.40
CA ARG A 190 -7.75 0.92 18.57
C ARG A 190 -8.98 0.07 18.30
N GLU A 191 -9.85 0.48 17.39
CA GLU A 191 -11.15 -0.14 17.23
C GLU A 191 -11.52 -0.36 15.77
N VAL A 192 -11.80 -1.61 15.42
CA VAL A 192 -12.36 -1.97 14.12
C VAL A 192 -13.86 -1.64 14.14
N VAL A 193 -14.26 -0.69 13.30
CA VAL A 193 -15.64 -0.19 13.21
C VAL A 193 -16.35 -0.65 11.94
N ARG A 194 -15.61 -1.23 10.99
CA ARG A 194 -16.16 -1.75 9.74
C ARG A 194 -15.26 -2.82 9.15
N VAL A 195 -15.86 -3.88 8.59
CA VAL A 195 -15.16 -4.91 7.82
C VAL A 195 -15.85 -5.03 6.46
N GLN A 196 -15.09 -4.93 5.39
CA GLN A 196 -15.55 -5.03 4.01
C GLN A 196 -14.85 -6.20 3.29
N PRO A 197 -15.54 -6.91 2.39
CA PRO A 197 -14.94 -7.97 1.59
C PRO A 197 -13.95 -7.39 0.58
N GLY A 198 -12.79 -8.05 0.45
CA GLY A 198 -11.79 -7.71 -0.56
C GLY A 198 -11.03 -6.42 -0.27
N PHE A 199 -10.38 -5.88 -1.30
CA PHE A 199 -9.63 -4.64 -1.25
C PHE A 199 -10.56 -3.45 -1.54
N ASP A 200 -10.57 -2.47 -0.64
CA ASP A 200 -11.31 -1.22 -0.77
C ASP A 200 -10.42 -0.07 -0.24
N ASP A 201 -10.19 0.96 -1.06
CA ASP A 201 -9.42 2.15 -0.69
C ASP A 201 -10.28 3.43 -0.56
N ALA A 202 -11.61 3.30 -0.64
CA ALA A 202 -12.54 4.41 -0.55
C ALA A 202 -12.82 4.80 0.91
N ILE A 203 -12.19 5.88 1.34
CA ILE A 203 -12.47 6.54 2.61
C ILE A 203 -12.65 8.04 2.39
N TYR A 204 -13.74 8.58 2.93
CA TYR A 204 -14.09 9.99 2.81
C TYR A 204 -14.31 10.59 4.19
N GLY A 205 -14.02 11.87 4.33
CA GLY A 205 -14.27 12.66 5.53
C GLY A 205 -15.13 13.89 5.23
N LEU A 206 -15.82 14.42 6.24
CA LEU A 206 -16.52 15.70 6.14
C LEU A 206 -16.09 16.59 7.30
N ALA A 207 -15.45 17.71 6.99
CA ALA A 207 -15.20 18.76 7.96
C ALA A 207 -16.38 19.74 7.94
N VAL A 208 -16.98 20.02 9.10
CA VAL A 208 -18.13 20.94 9.23
C VAL A 208 -17.76 22.07 10.19
N ASP A 209 -17.89 23.31 9.73
CA ASP A 209 -17.77 24.52 10.55
C ASP A 209 -19.17 25.04 10.86
N VAL A 210 -19.48 25.19 12.15
CA VAL A 210 -20.81 25.57 12.65
C VAL A 210 -20.69 26.91 13.36
N GLY A 211 -20.95 27.98 12.61
CA GLY A 211 -21.16 29.32 13.15
C GLY A 211 -22.61 29.56 13.56
N THR A 212 -22.84 30.64 14.33
CA THR A 212 -24.18 31.03 14.79
C THR A 212 -25.13 31.40 13.65
N THR A 213 -24.62 31.86 12.51
CA THR A 213 -25.41 32.27 11.34
C THR A 213 -25.10 31.48 10.08
N THR A 214 -24.07 30.63 10.09
CA THR A 214 -23.55 29.97 8.88
C THR A 214 -23.00 28.59 9.23
N VAL A 215 -23.39 27.60 8.43
CA VAL A 215 -22.79 26.26 8.45
C VAL A 215 -22.06 26.05 7.14
N ALA A 216 -20.80 25.63 7.19
CA ALA A 216 -20.00 25.29 6.03
C ALA A 216 -19.50 23.84 6.13
N GLY A 217 -19.41 23.15 5.01
CA GLY A 217 -18.95 21.76 4.94
C GLY A 217 -17.90 21.56 3.84
N HIS A 218 -16.88 20.76 4.12
CA HIS A 218 -15.84 20.38 3.17
C HIS A 218 -15.67 18.86 3.13
N LEU A 219 -16.03 18.25 1.99
CA LEU A 219 -15.82 16.83 1.72
C LEU A 219 -14.35 16.60 1.37
N CYS A 220 -13.72 15.66 2.06
CA CYS A 220 -12.30 15.33 1.99
C CYS A 220 -12.11 13.89 1.56
#